data_AF-A0A5P2BYI4-F1
#
_entry.id   AF-A0A5P2BYI4-F1
#
_cell.length_a   1.000
_cell.length_b   1.000
_cell.length_c   1.000
_cell.angle_alpha   90.00
_cell.angle_beta   90.00
_cell.angle_gamma   90.00
#
_symmetry.space_group_name_H-M   'P 1'
#
loop_
_entity.id
_entity.type
_entity.pdbx_description
1 polymer ?
#
loop_
_entity_poly.entity_id
_entity_poly.type
_entity_poly.pdbx_seq_one_letter_code
_entity_poly.pdbx_strand_id
1 'polypeptide(L)'
;MSAVVGARMLDGVRQWLAESGTEPTPARVAEALRAQGRVLGDTEILGAAEQLRSELVGAGPLEPLLADDSVTDVLVSAPDRVWVDRGGGLELTDITFRDAAALRRLAQRLAAVAGRRLDDARPWVDARLPDGTRLHAVLPPVAVGSTCLSLRVVRPRAFTLTELVEAGTIPPDGDGILRALLDARLSFLISGGTGTGKTTLLSALLSLVGPKERIVLAEDSAELKPDHPHVVRLESRPANQEGAGLVGLDDLVRQALRMRPDRLVVGEVRGAEVVHLLAALNTGHEGGCGTVHANAAGDVPARLEALGTTAGLDRAALHSQLAAALSVVIHLVRDRAGRRRMAEVHVLERAASGLVVTVPALRWGERAFTREQGWNRLNTLLAGGGEGR
;
A
#
# COMPACT_ATOMS: atom_id res chain seq x y z
N MET A 1 38.48 19.82 -13.66
CA MET A 1 38.33 20.54 -12.38
C MET A 1 37.96 19.52 -11.31
N SER A 2 38.74 19.42 -10.24
CA SER A 2 38.69 18.33 -9.26
C SER A 2 37.33 18.21 -8.55
N ALA A 3 36.88 16.98 -8.26
CA ALA A 3 35.68 16.69 -7.45
C ALA A 3 35.67 17.40 -6.08
N VAL A 4 36.85 17.72 -5.54
CA VAL A 4 37.04 18.47 -4.30
C VAL A 4 36.62 19.95 -4.43
N VAL A 5 36.79 20.54 -5.63
CA VAL A 5 36.38 21.91 -5.93
C VAL A 5 34.85 22.00 -6.08
N GLY A 6 34.22 20.95 -6.63
CA GLY A 6 32.77 20.81 -6.70
C GLY A 6 32.11 20.68 -5.32
N ALA A 7 32.67 19.85 -4.43
CA ALA A 7 32.12 19.66 -3.08
C ALA A 7 32.13 20.96 -2.24
N ARG A 8 33.25 21.70 -2.22
CA ARG A 8 33.34 22.99 -1.51
C ARG A 8 32.44 24.07 -2.11
N MET A 9 32.15 23.99 -3.41
CA MET A 9 31.22 24.90 -4.08
C MET A 9 29.79 24.70 -3.60
N LEU A 10 29.36 23.44 -3.57
CA LEU A 10 28.01 23.09 -3.15
C LEU A 10 27.79 23.43 -1.68
N ASP A 11 28.79 23.25 -0.80
CA ASP A 11 28.69 23.63 0.62
C ASP A 11 28.34 25.10 0.85
N GLY A 12 28.98 26.02 0.11
CA GLY A 12 28.70 27.46 0.21
C GLY A 12 27.28 27.82 -0.27
N VAL A 13 26.83 27.21 -1.37
CA VAL A 13 25.45 27.38 -1.85
C VAL A 13 24.45 26.78 -0.86
N ARG A 14 24.79 25.64 -0.24
CA ARG A 14 23.96 24.95 0.75
C ARG A 14 23.72 25.83 1.99
N GLN A 15 24.76 26.50 2.48
CA GLN A 15 24.66 27.41 3.61
C GLN A 15 23.78 28.63 3.28
N TRP A 16 23.96 29.24 2.10
CA TRP A 16 23.16 30.37 1.66
C TRP A 16 21.66 30.03 1.54
N LEU A 17 21.35 28.87 0.97
CA LEU A 17 19.97 28.39 0.86
C LEU A 17 19.35 28.11 2.22
N ALA A 18 20.10 27.50 3.15
CA ALA A 18 19.63 27.24 4.51
C ALA A 18 19.32 28.54 5.29
N GLU A 19 20.16 29.57 5.13
CA GLU A 19 19.95 30.89 5.77
C GLU A 19 18.75 31.64 5.17
N SER A 20 18.51 31.49 3.87
CA SER A 20 17.38 32.13 3.17
C SER A 20 16.04 31.42 3.36
N GLY A 21 16.05 30.16 3.80
CA GLY A 21 14.84 29.32 3.93
C GLY A 21 14.14 29.02 2.60
N THR A 22 14.84 29.12 1.47
CA THR A 22 14.25 28.97 0.13
C THR A 22 14.58 27.63 -0.53
N GLU A 23 13.70 27.15 -1.40
CA GLU A 23 13.93 25.91 -2.14
C GLU A 23 15.07 26.03 -3.16
N PRO A 24 15.89 24.98 -3.33
CA PRO A 24 17.01 24.91 -4.28
C PRO A 24 16.55 24.79 -5.73
N THR A 25 15.92 25.83 -6.27
CA THR A 25 15.57 25.93 -7.70
C THR A 25 16.79 26.31 -8.54
N PRO A 26 16.83 26.00 -9.85
CA PRO A 26 17.94 26.41 -10.73
C PRO A 26 18.21 27.92 -10.68
N ALA A 27 17.16 28.73 -10.60
CA ALA A 27 17.28 30.18 -10.48
C ALA A 27 17.96 30.62 -9.17
N ARG A 28 17.62 29.99 -8.05
CA ARG A 28 18.19 30.29 -6.72
C ARG A 28 19.63 29.80 -6.60
N VAL A 29 19.94 28.65 -7.16
CA VAL A 29 21.30 28.13 -7.21
C VAL A 29 22.19 29.02 -8.08
N ALA A 30 21.69 29.48 -9.23
CA ALA A 30 22.39 30.47 -10.05
C ALA A 30 22.62 31.79 -9.29
N GLU A 31 21.64 32.27 -8.52
CA GLU A 31 21.75 33.47 -7.69
C GLU A 31 22.81 33.31 -6.59
N ALA A 32 22.81 32.20 -5.86
CA ALA A 32 23.79 31.90 -4.83
C ALA A 32 25.22 31.77 -5.38
N LEU A 33 25.38 31.13 -6.54
CA LEU A 33 26.66 31.01 -7.24
C LEU A 33 27.19 32.37 -7.72
N ARG A 34 26.30 33.22 -8.27
CA ARG A 34 26.63 34.60 -8.66
C ARG A 34 27.05 35.45 -7.46
N ALA A 35 26.34 35.34 -6.33
CA ALA A 35 26.69 36.04 -5.10
C ALA A 35 28.08 35.63 -4.56
N GLN A 36 28.55 34.43 -4.89
CA GLN A 36 29.89 33.92 -4.57
C GLN A 36 30.93 34.17 -5.68
N GLY A 37 30.60 34.98 -6.69
CA GLY A 37 31.51 35.37 -7.78
C GLY A 37 31.80 34.25 -8.78
N ARG A 38 30.92 33.24 -8.91
CA ARG A 38 31.11 32.09 -9.79
C ARG A 38 30.11 32.09 -10.95
N VAL A 39 30.61 31.76 -12.14
CA VAL A 39 29.82 31.61 -13.37
C VAL A 39 29.98 30.16 -13.83
N LEU A 40 28.87 29.44 -13.92
CA LEU A 40 28.76 28.07 -14.42
C LEU A 40 27.84 28.04 -15.64
N GLY A 41 27.97 27.02 -16.49
CA GLY A 41 27.05 26.79 -17.61
C GLY A 41 25.68 26.30 -17.14
N ASP A 42 24.65 26.47 -17.98
CA ASP A 42 23.26 26.13 -17.63
C ASP A 42 23.09 24.65 -17.22
N THR A 43 23.80 23.73 -17.87
CA THR A 43 23.81 22.30 -17.53
C THR A 43 24.46 22.02 -16.16
N GLU A 44 25.52 22.75 -15.80
CA GLU A 44 26.18 22.63 -14.50
C GLU A 44 25.29 23.21 -13.39
N ILE A 45 24.58 24.31 -13.65
CA ILE A 45 23.61 24.90 -12.73
C ILE A 45 22.43 23.96 -12.50
N LEU A 46 21.89 23.36 -13.56
CA LEU A 46 20.82 22.36 -13.46
C LEU A 46 21.27 21.16 -12.63
N GLY A 47 22.44 20.58 -12.90
CA GLY A 47 22.99 19.47 -12.13
C GLY A 47 23.25 19.83 -10.66
N ALA A 48 23.81 21.02 -10.39
CA ALA A 48 24.03 21.49 -9.02
C ALA A 48 22.71 21.72 -8.26
N ALA A 49 21.69 22.24 -8.93
CA ALA A 49 20.37 22.44 -8.34
C ALA A 49 19.66 21.11 -8.04
N GLU A 50 19.71 20.15 -8.96
CA GLU A 50 19.20 18.81 -8.72
C GLU A 50 19.91 18.11 -7.55
N GLN A 51 21.25 18.22 -7.49
CA GLN A 51 22.03 17.66 -6.38
C GLN A 51 21.70 18.33 -5.04
N LEU A 52 21.63 19.66 -5.00
CA LEU A 52 21.27 20.40 -3.79
C LEU A 52 19.83 20.13 -3.36
N ARG A 53 18.90 20.03 -4.31
CA ARG A 53 17.51 19.66 -4.04
C ARG A 53 17.41 18.26 -3.46
N SER A 54 18.11 17.30 -4.05
CA SER A 54 18.19 15.93 -3.53
C SER A 54 18.74 15.90 -2.10
N GLU A 55 19.76 16.70 -1.78
CA GLU A 55 20.38 16.68 -0.45
C GLU A 55 19.63 17.48 0.62
N LEU A 56 19.07 18.63 0.25
CA LEU A 56 18.41 19.56 1.17
C LEU A 56 16.94 19.20 1.43
N VAL A 57 16.25 18.70 0.41
CA VAL A 57 14.81 18.44 0.44
C VAL A 57 14.48 16.97 0.14
N GLY A 58 15.27 16.33 -0.74
CA GLY A 58 15.07 14.94 -1.14
C GLY A 58 15.67 13.89 -0.22
N ALA A 59 15.70 12.66 -0.70
CA ALA A 59 16.24 11.48 -0.03
C ALA A 59 17.78 11.34 -0.15
N GLY A 60 18.45 12.36 -0.70
CA GLY A 60 19.90 12.42 -0.85
C GLY A 60 20.45 11.23 -1.63
N PRO A 61 21.40 10.46 -1.06
CA PRO A 61 21.97 9.29 -1.75
C PRO A 61 20.95 8.24 -2.18
N LEU A 62 19.75 8.21 -1.60
CA LEU A 62 18.72 7.23 -1.94
C LEU A 62 17.87 7.66 -3.15
N GLU A 63 17.94 8.91 -3.60
CA GLU A 63 17.12 9.44 -4.70
C GLU A 63 17.18 8.58 -5.98
N PRO A 64 18.36 8.12 -6.44
CA PRO A 64 18.44 7.29 -7.64
C PRO A 64 17.71 5.94 -7.49
N LEU A 65 17.66 5.38 -6.29
CA LEU A 65 16.90 4.16 -6.02
C LEU A 65 15.39 4.44 -6.01
N LEU A 66 14.96 5.56 -5.42
CA LEU A 66 13.54 5.92 -5.36
C LEU A 66 12.98 6.34 -6.73
N ALA A 67 13.83 6.85 -7.62
CA ALA A 67 13.46 7.23 -8.99
C ALA A 67 13.41 6.04 -9.96
N ASP A 68 13.93 4.87 -9.57
CA ASP A 68 13.94 3.68 -10.41
C ASP A 68 12.60 2.93 -10.30
N ASP A 69 11.85 2.89 -11.40
CA ASP A 69 10.52 2.26 -11.49
C ASP A 69 10.48 0.77 -11.13
N SER A 70 11.63 0.08 -11.15
CA SER A 70 11.71 -1.31 -10.73
C SER A 70 11.77 -1.48 -9.22
N VAL A 71 12.17 -0.45 -8.46
CA VAL A 71 12.29 -0.50 -6.99
C VAL A 71 10.92 -0.45 -6.34
N THR A 72 10.68 -1.36 -5.40
CA THR A 72 9.51 -1.34 -4.53
C THR A 72 9.83 -0.87 -3.12
N ASP A 73 11.01 -1.22 -2.63
CA ASP A 73 11.42 -0.97 -1.24
C ASP A 73 12.91 -0.59 -1.18
N VAL A 74 13.24 0.40 -0.34
CA VAL A 74 14.61 0.77 0.03
C VAL A 74 14.73 0.72 1.54
N LEU A 75 15.60 -0.15 2.06
CA LEU A 75 15.78 -0.38 3.50
C LEU A 75 17.18 0.01 3.91
N VAL A 76 17.32 0.86 4.92
CA VAL A 76 18.62 1.23 5.52
C VAL A 76 18.65 0.75 6.95
N SER A 77 19.61 -0.11 7.28
CA SER A 77 19.80 -0.65 8.64
C SER A 77 21.05 -0.09 9.34
N ALA A 78 21.99 0.45 8.56
CA ALA A 78 23.23 1.07 9.04
C ALA A 78 23.80 1.98 7.93
N PRO A 79 24.79 2.85 8.24
CA PRO A 79 25.40 3.72 7.24
C PRO A 79 25.99 2.96 6.04
N ASP A 80 26.45 1.74 6.25
CA ASP A 80 27.07 0.84 5.27
C ASP A 80 26.11 -0.27 4.78
N ARG A 81 24.83 -0.23 5.14
CA ARG A 81 23.86 -1.29 4.83
C ARG A 81 22.57 -0.70 4.26
N VAL A 82 22.56 -0.51 2.94
CA VAL A 82 21.40 -0.10 2.15
C VAL A 82 20.97 -1.25 1.26
N TRP A 83 19.73 -1.70 1.43
CA TRP A 83 19.10 -2.79 0.68
C TRP A 83 18.01 -2.25 -0.25
N VAL A 84 17.78 -2.93 -1.35
CA VAL A 84 16.71 -2.65 -2.30
C VAL A 84 15.92 -3.92 -2.61
N ASP A 85 14.60 -3.83 -2.80
CA ASP A 85 13.79 -4.90 -3.41
C ASP A 85 13.22 -4.40 -4.73
N ARG A 86 13.36 -5.22 -5.78
CA ARG A 86 12.82 -4.97 -7.14
C ARG A 86 11.71 -5.96 -7.53
N GLY A 87 11.18 -6.70 -6.55
CA GLY A 87 10.26 -7.81 -6.70
C GLY A 87 10.92 -9.20 -6.58
N GLY A 88 12.24 -9.28 -6.70
CA GLY A 88 13.04 -10.50 -6.57
C GLY A 88 13.44 -10.86 -5.13
N GLY A 89 13.23 -9.96 -4.17
CA GLY A 89 13.79 -10.06 -2.82
C GLY A 89 14.86 -8.99 -2.55
N LEU A 90 15.43 -9.00 -1.35
CA LEU A 90 16.36 -7.96 -0.89
C LEU A 90 17.77 -8.17 -1.42
N GLU A 91 18.33 -7.11 -2.02
CA GLU A 91 19.68 -7.03 -2.57
C GLU A 91 20.45 -5.89 -1.90
N LEU A 92 21.71 -6.14 -1.52
CA LEU A 92 22.58 -5.10 -0.95
C LEU A 92 23.10 -4.19 -2.06
N THR A 93 23.08 -2.88 -1.83
CA THR A 93 23.54 -1.86 -2.78
C THR A 93 24.93 -1.33 -2.40
N ASP A 94 25.59 -0.63 -3.33
CA ASP A 94 26.87 0.07 -3.08
C ASP A 94 26.69 1.44 -2.40
N ILE A 95 25.45 1.84 -2.10
CA ILE A 95 25.15 3.14 -1.50
C ILE A 95 25.52 3.11 -0.02
N THR A 96 26.30 4.10 0.41
CA THR A 96 26.72 4.26 1.80
C THR A 96 26.54 5.71 2.27
N PHE A 97 26.36 5.85 3.58
CA PHE A 97 26.33 7.12 4.29
C PHE A 97 27.66 7.35 4.99
N ARG A 98 28.05 8.63 5.09
CA ARG A 98 29.30 9.03 5.76
C ARG A 98 29.42 8.50 7.19
N ASP A 99 28.34 8.62 7.95
CA ASP A 99 28.27 8.26 9.36
C ASP A 99 26.82 8.09 9.82
N ALA A 100 26.62 7.57 11.04
CA ALA A 100 25.30 7.40 11.65
C ALA A 100 24.57 8.75 11.85
N ALA A 101 25.31 9.85 12.03
CA ALA A 101 24.70 11.17 12.19
C ALA A 101 24.11 11.69 10.87
N ALA A 102 24.70 11.36 9.72
CA ALA A 102 24.19 11.68 8.40
C ALA A 102 22.87 10.95 8.12
N LEU A 103 22.81 9.66 8.50
CA LEU A 103 21.60 8.85 8.39
C LEU A 103 20.48 9.39 9.30
N ARG A 104 20.79 9.73 10.56
CA ARG A 104 19.85 10.40 11.48
C ARG A 104 19.32 11.70 10.89
N ARG A 105 20.20 12.57 10.39
CA ARG A 105 19.79 13.84 9.76
C ARG A 105 18.88 13.60 8.55
N LEU A 106 19.16 12.58 7.73
CA LEU A 106 18.29 12.24 6.60
C LEU A 106 16.89 11.84 7.08
N ALA A 107 16.81 10.92 8.05
CA ALA A 107 15.54 10.48 8.62
C ALA A 107 14.70 11.65 9.17
N GLN A 108 15.35 12.57 9.88
CA GLN A 108 14.70 13.75 10.45
C GLN A 108 14.22 14.73 9.38
N ARG A 109 15.01 14.95 8.32
CA ARG A 109 14.59 15.79 7.19
C ARG A 109 13.38 15.19 6.48
N LEU A 110 13.42 13.90 6.15
CA LEU A 110 12.30 13.20 5.49
C LEU A 110 11.02 13.24 6.35
N ALA A 111 11.15 13.06 7.66
CA ALA A 111 10.04 13.22 8.59
C ALA A 111 9.47 14.65 8.57
N ALA A 112 10.35 15.67 8.60
CA ALA A 112 9.94 17.08 8.59
C ALA A 112 9.23 17.46 7.28
N VAL A 113 9.74 17.00 6.12
CA VAL A 113 9.10 17.18 4.81
C VAL A 113 7.70 16.56 4.80
N ALA A 114 7.50 15.44 5.49
CA ALA A 114 6.19 14.80 5.65
C ALA A 114 5.33 15.42 6.78
N GLY A 115 5.72 16.56 7.35
CA GLY A 115 4.99 17.22 8.44
C GLY A 115 4.97 16.41 9.75
N ARG A 116 5.99 15.59 9.97
CA ARG A 116 6.14 14.74 11.16
C ARG A 116 7.41 15.10 11.93
N ARG A 117 7.39 14.74 13.22
CA ARG A 117 8.51 14.97 14.15
C ARG A 117 9.21 13.64 14.42
N LEU A 118 10.54 13.64 14.32
CA LEU A 118 11.41 12.50 14.63
C LEU A 118 12.60 13.01 15.45
N ASP A 119 12.65 12.65 16.73
CA ASP A 119 13.71 13.07 17.66
C ASP A 119 13.80 12.13 18.86
N ASP A 120 14.60 12.48 19.88
CA ASP A 120 14.82 11.60 21.03
C ASP A 120 13.57 11.43 21.91
N ALA A 121 12.58 12.34 21.82
CA ALA A 121 11.30 12.21 22.51
C ALA A 121 10.28 11.40 21.70
N ARG A 122 10.38 11.41 20.36
CA ARG A 122 9.62 10.57 19.43
C ARG A 122 10.58 9.80 18.53
N PRO A 123 11.13 8.67 19.00
CA PRO A 123 12.21 7.97 18.33
C PRO A 123 11.75 7.08 17.18
N TRP A 124 10.49 7.18 16.74
CA TRP A 124 10.03 6.59 15.48
C TRP A 124 9.00 7.48 14.79
N VAL A 125 8.81 7.25 13.50
CA VAL A 125 7.82 7.96 12.70
C VAL A 125 7.30 7.08 11.57
N ASP A 126 6.00 7.18 11.33
CA ASP A 126 5.33 6.72 10.11
C ASP A 126 4.81 7.94 9.35
N ALA A 127 5.20 8.06 8.08
CA ALA A 127 4.88 9.23 7.28
C ALA A 127 4.75 8.91 5.79
N ARG A 128 4.23 9.88 5.03
CA ARG A 128 4.16 9.84 3.58
C ARG A 128 4.87 11.05 3.01
N LEU A 129 5.83 10.80 2.14
CA LEU A 129 6.56 11.82 1.41
C LEU A 129 5.66 12.43 0.30
N PRO A 130 6.00 13.63 -0.22
CA PRO A 130 5.18 14.32 -1.23
C PRO A 130 4.96 13.54 -2.53
N ASP A 131 5.93 12.69 -2.91
CA ASP A 131 5.85 11.76 -4.05
C ASP A 131 4.92 10.56 -3.78
N GLY A 132 4.46 10.40 -2.55
CA GLY A 132 3.62 9.31 -2.09
C GLY A 132 4.38 8.15 -1.47
N THR A 133 5.72 8.16 -1.48
CA THR A 133 6.58 7.15 -0.85
C THR A 133 6.30 7.09 0.64
N ARG A 134 6.18 5.87 1.17
CA ARG A 134 6.00 5.67 2.61
C ARG A 134 7.32 5.64 3.31
N LEU A 135 7.40 6.37 4.42
CA LEU A 135 8.55 6.43 5.30
C LEU A 135 8.18 5.78 6.63
N HIS A 136 8.97 4.79 7.04
CA HIS A 136 9.13 4.43 8.44
C HIS A 136 10.56 4.69 8.86
N ALA A 137 10.76 5.34 10.01
CA ALA A 137 12.10 5.55 10.57
C ALA A 137 12.12 5.29 12.06
N VAL A 138 13.25 4.78 12.56
CA VAL A 138 13.48 4.53 14.00
C VAL A 138 14.87 5.01 14.39
N LEU A 139 14.97 5.81 15.44
CA LEU A 139 16.21 6.35 16.00
C LEU A 139 16.76 5.46 17.13
N PRO A 140 18.09 5.49 17.37
CA PRO A 140 18.66 5.01 18.62
C PRO A 140 18.07 5.76 19.83
N PRO A 141 17.98 5.11 21.02
CA PRO A 141 18.43 3.75 21.31
C PRO A 141 17.41 2.65 20.94
N VAL A 142 16.23 2.99 20.40
CA VAL A 142 15.20 2.01 20.02
C VAL A 142 15.71 1.12 18.87
N ALA A 143 16.30 1.74 17.85
CA ALA A 143 17.12 1.03 16.88
C ALA A 143 18.55 0.91 17.41
N VAL A 144 18.96 -0.33 17.75
CA VAL A 144 20.29 -0.59 18.30
C VAL A 144 21.35 -0.36 17.21
N GLY A 145 22.35 0.46 17.52
CA GLY A 145 23.52 0.72 16.67
C GLY A 145 23.36 1.89 15.70
N SER A 146 22.26 2.00 14.97
CA SER A 146 22.04 3.12 14.03
C SER A 146 20.57 3.43 13.79
N THR A 147 20.31 4.56 13.12
CA THR A 147 18.96 4.89 12.62
C THR A 147 18.57 3.89 11.54
N CYS A 148 17.34 3.37 11.61
CA CYS A 148 16.78 2.51 10.57
C CYS A 148 15.77 3.30 9.73
N LEU A 149 15.77 3.07 8.41
CA LEU A 149 14.81 3.62 7.45
C LEU A 149 14.19 2.50 6.62
N SER A 150 12.88 2.58 6.42
CA SER A 150 12.16 1.76 5.44
C SER A 150 11.36 2.70 4.54
N LEU A 151 11.72 2.74 3.26
CA LEU A 151 11.04 3.51 2.23
C LEU A 151 10.32 2.55 1.30
N ARG A 152 9.00 2.70 1.16
CA ARG A 152 8.21 1.88 0.23
C ARG A 152 7.61 2.77 -0.84
N VAL A 153 8.09 2.57 -2.07
CA VAL A 153 7.71 3.39 -3.24
C VAL A 153 6.30 3.01 -3.65
N VAL A 154 5.44 4.02 -3.80
CA VAL A 154 4.07 3.83 -4.28
C VAL A 154 4.07 3.96 -5.79
N ARG A 155 3.73 2.87 -6.50
CA ARG A 155 3.65 2.90 -7.96
C ARG A 155 2.61 3.94 -8.43
N PRO A 156 2.88 4.65 -9.55
CA PRO A 156 2.04 5.74 -10.01
C PRO A 156 0.68 5.29 -10.53
N ARG A 157 0.58 4.09 -11.13
CA ARG A 157 -0.66 3.53 -11.68
C ARG A 157 -0.96 2.11 -11.19
N ALA A 158 -2.24 1.76 -11.17
CA ALA A 158 -2.67 0.38 -11.00
C ALA A 158 -2.24 -0.49 -12.19
N PHE A 159 -1.99 -1.76 -11.91
CA PHE A 159 -1.91 -2.77 -12.96
C PHE A 159 -3.30 -3.00 -13.56
N THR A 160 -3.35 -3.22 -14.87
CA THR A 160 -4.55 -3.73 -15.51
C THR A 160 -4.69 -5.23 -15.23
N LEU A 161 -5.91 -5.75 -15.32
CA LEU A 161 -6.12 -7.19 -15.18
C LEU A 161 -5.36 -7.98 -16.26
N THR A 162 -5.25 -7.44 -17.48
CA THR A 162 -4.46 -8.03 -18.57
C THR A 162 -2.98 -8.15 -18.21
N GLU A 163 -2.37 -7.09 -17.67
CA GLU A 163 -0.98 -7.13 -17.22
C GLU A 163 -0.76 -8.18 -16.11
N LEU A 164 -1.74 -8.38 -15.22
CA LEU A 164 -1.66 -9.41 -14.18
C LEU A 164 -1.79 -10.83 -14.75
N VAL A 165 -2.54 -11.03 -15.84
CA VAL A 165 -2.60 -12.30 -16.57
C VAL A 165 -1.27 -12.55 -17.28
N GLU A 166 -0.73 -11.56 -17.99
CA GLU A 166 0.57 -11.65 -18.67
C GLU A 166 1.73 -11.92 -17.71
N ALA A 167 1.69 -11.33 -16.52
CA ALA A 167 2.67 -11.58 -15.45
C ALA A 167 2.49 -12.96 -14.77
N GLY A 168 1.47 -13.74 -15.14
CA GLY A 168 1.15 -15.02 -14.51
C GLY A 168 0.68 -14.88 -13.06
N THR A 169 0.19 -13.71 -12.66
CA THR A 169 -0.45 -13.53 -11.33
C THR A 169 -1.85 -14.13 -11.35
N ILE A 170 -2.56 -13.95 -12.46
CA ILE A 170 -3.87 -14.57 -12.70
C ILE A 170 -3.67 -15.74 -13.67
N PRO A 171 -4.18 -16.95 -13.35
CA PRO A 171 -4.10 -18.08 -14.27
C PRO A 171 -4.93 -17.82 -15.55
N PRO A 172 -4.66 -18.58 -16.62
CA PRO A 172 -5.51 -18.60 -17.81
C PRO A 172 -6.99 -18.78 -17.44
N ASP A 173 -7.87 -18.05 -18.12
CA ASP A 173 -9.32 -17.99 -17.90
C ASP A 173 -9.76 -17.42 -16.53
N GLY A 174 -8.83 -17.08 -15.65
CA GLY A 174 -9.13 -16.51 -14.33
C GLY A 174 -9.70 -15.09 -14.41
N ASP A 175 -9.38 -14.35 -15.46
CA ASP A 175 -9.91 -13.01 -15.70
C ASP A 175 -11.43 -13.03 -15.97
N GLY A 176 -11.93 -14.04 -16.70
CA GLY A 176 -13.36 -14.25 -16.93
C GLY A 176 -14.14 -14.45 -15.64
N ILE A 177 -13.60 -15.25 -14.70
CA ILE A 177 -14.21 -15.45 -13.37
C ILE A 177 -14.22 -14.15 -12.57
N LEU A 178 -13.13 -13.38 -12.60
CA LEU A 178 -13.03 -12.12 -11.87
C LEU A 178 -13.99 -11.06 -12.43
N ARG A 179 -14.15 -10.98 -13.75
CA ARG A 179 -15.14 -10.11 -14.40
C ARG A 179 -16.56 -10.51 -14.03
N ALA A 180 -16.89 -11.80 -14.13
CA ALA A 180 -18.21 -12.30 -13.77
C ALA A 180 -18.54 -12.02 -12.28
N LEU A 181 -17.54 -12.10 -11.39
CA LEU A 181 -17.70 -11.76 -9.97
C LEU A 181 -18.08 -10.28 -9.78
N LEU A 182 -17.41 -9.38 -10.51
CA LEU A 182 -17.69 -7.94 -10.47
C LEU A 182 -19.04 -7.58 -11.09
N ASP A 183 -19.39 -8.22 -12.21
CA ASP A 183 -20.65 -8.04 -12.93
C ASP A 183 -21.84 -8.49 -12.09
N ALA A 184 -21.70 -9.63 -11.40
CA ALA A 184 -22.67 -10.16 -10.45
C ALA A 184 -22.69 -9.41 -9.11
N ARG A 185 -21.86 -8.37 -8.95
CA ARG A 185 -21.73 -7.55 -7.73
C ARG A 185 -21.57 -8.38 -6.46
N LEU A 186 -20.83 -9.49 -6.56
CA LEU A 186 -20.57 -10.32 -5.40
C LEU A 186 -19.65 -9.60 -4.42
N SER A 187 -19.94 -9.72 -3.14
CA SER A 187 -19.04 -9.31 -2.08
C SER A 187 -17.87 -10.29 -1.96
N PHE A 188 -16.64 -9.76 -1.87
CA PHE A 188 -15.45 -10.61 -1.81
C PHE A 188 -14.32 -10.05 -0.95
N LEU A 189 -13.51 -10.95 -0.41
CA LEU A 189 -12.25 -10.60 0.24
C LEU A 189 -11.08 -11.21 -0.54
N ILE A 190 -10.01 -10.42 -0.71
CA ILE A 190 -8.73 -10.92 -1.19
C ILE A 190 -7.85 -11.22 0.02
N SER A 191 -7.46 -12.48 0.17
CA SER A 191 -6.64 -12.97 1.27
C SER A 191 -5.25 -13.38 0.82
N GLY A 192 -4.32 -13.48 1.76
CA GLY A 192 -2.93 -13.90 1.51
C GLY A 192 -1.92 -13.23 2.44
N GLY A 193 -0.69 -13.73 2.42
CA GLY A 193 0.42 -13.20 3.22
C GLY A 193 0.85 -11.77 2.85
N THR A 194 1.81 -11.23 3.59
CA THR A 194 2.48 -9.97 3.23
C THR A 194 3.19 -10.10 1.88
N GLY A 195 3.06 -9.07 1.02
CA GLY A 195 3.76 -9.03 -0.27
C GLY A 195 3.23 -9.96 -1.37
N THR A 196 2.10 -10.65 -1.16
CA THR A 196 1.48 -11.52 -2.18
C THR A 196 0.72 -10.76 -3.28
N GLY A 197 0.56 -9.44 -3.15
CA GLY A 197 -0.08 -8.59 -4.17
C GLY A 197 -1.58 -8.34 -3.98
N LYS A 198 -2.13 -8.51 -2.76
CA LYS A 198 -3.56 -8.32 -2.46
C LYS A 198 -4.09 -6.96 -2.93
N THR A 199 -3.44 -5.88 -2.50
CA THR A 199 -3.81 -4.50 -2.85
C THR A 199 -3.66 -4.24 -4.35
N THR A 200 -2.67 -4.87 -5.00
CA THR A 200 -2.46 -4.77 -6.45
C THR A 200 -3.63 -5.38 -7.22
N LEU A 201 -4.02 -6.61 -6.88
CA LEU A 201 -5.18 -7.25 -7.51
C LEU A 201 -6.46 -6.46 -7.21
N LEU A 202 -6.66 -6.02 -5.97
CA LEU A 202 -7.83 -5.22 -5.61
C LEU A 202 -7.93 -3.95 -6.46
N SER A 203 -6.83 -3.19 -6.59
CA SER A 203 -6.81 -1.97 -7.41
C SER A 203 -7.10 -2.25 -8.89
N ALA A 204 -6.62 -3.37 -9.43
CA ALA A 204 -6.88 -3.78 -10.81
C ALA A 204 -8.37 -4.10 -11.01
N LEU A 205 -8.99 -4.86 -10.09
CA LEU A 205 -10.41 -5.20 -10.15
C LEU A 205 -11.30 -3.97 -10.02
N LEU A 206 -10.95 -3.04 -9.13
CA LEU A 206 -11.71 -1.79 -8.97
C LEU A 206 -11.65 -0.88 -10.20
N SER A 207 -10.62 -1.01 -11.04
CA SER A 207 -10.52 -0.29 -12.32
C SER A 207 -11.47 -0.87 -13.39
N LEU A 208 -11.99 -2.08 -13.18
CA LEU A 208 -12.96 -2.73 -14.08
C LEU A 208 -14.42 -2.48 -13.69
N VAL A 209 -14.65 -1.84 -12.55
CA VAL A 209 -15.99 -1.48 -12.08
C VAL A 209 -16.65 -0.51 -13.08
N GLY A 210 -17.96 -0.64 -13.27
CA GLY A 210 -18.69 0.18 -14.25
C GLY A 210 -18.59 1.68 -13.93
N PRO A 211 -18.37 2.56 -14.91
CA PRO A 211 -18.02 3.98 -14.71
C PRO A 211 -19.11 4.83 -14.02
N LYS A 212 -20.32 4.28 -13.86
CA LYS A 212 -21.45 4.92 -13.17
C LYS A 212 -21.48 4.63 -11.67
N GLU A 213 -20.69 3.66 -11.20
CA GLU A 213 -20.65 3.27 -9.80
C GLU A 213 -19.71 4.19 -9.01
N ARG A 214 -20.09 4.55 -7.79
CA ARG A 214 -19.28 5.33 -6.86
C ARG A 214 -18.52 4.40 -5.94
N ILE A 215 -17.19 4.46 -6.01
CA ILE A 215 -16.30 3.66 -5.15
C ILE A 215 -15.83 4.54 -3.99
N VAL A 216 -16.04 4.09 -2.76
CA VAL A 216 -15.48 4.74 -1.56
C VAL A 216 -14.47 3.81 -0.92
N LEU A 217 -13.20 4.23 -0.96
CA LEU A 217 -12.05 3.52 -0.41
C LEU A 217 -11.78 4.03 1.01
N ALA A 218 -11.69 3.12 1.97
CA ALA A 218 -11.21 3.39 3.33
C ALA A 218 -9.90 2.63 3.54
N GLU A 219 -8.81 3.36 3.77
CA GLU A 219 -7.47 2.79 3.93
C GLU A 219 -6.76 3.41 5.13
N ASP A 220 -5.92 2.64 5.82
CA ASP A 220 -5.06 3.25 6.85
C ASP A 220 -4.00 4.16 6.27
N SER A 221 -3.47 3.75 5.12
CA SER A 221 -2.53 4.49 4.32
C SER A 221 -2.93 4.27 2.87
N ALA A 222 -3.15 5.34 2.10
CA ALA A 222 -3.83 5.22 0.82
C ALA A 222 -2.92 4.63 -0.28
N GLU A 223 -3.07 3.34 -0.58
CA GLU A 223 -2.35 2.58 -1.63
C GLU A 223 -3.16 2.49 -2.91
N LEU A 224 -4.47 2.23 -2.77
CA LEU A 224 -5.35 1.94 -3.88
C LEU A 224 -5.49 3.19 -4.76
N LYS A 225 -5.21 3.00 -6.05
CA LYS A 225 -5.33 4.01 -7.11
C LYS A 225 -5.96 3.38 -8.36
N PRO A 226 -7.20 2.86 -8.28
CA PRO A 226 -7.87 2.32 -9.45
C PRO A 226 -8.09 3.42 -10.50
N ASP A 227 -7.96 3.04 -11.76
CA ASP A 227 -8.30 3.92 -12.89
C ASP A 227 -9.81 3.89 -13.10
N HIS A 228 -10.51 4.76 -12.34
CA HIS A 228 -11.97 4.81 -12.34
C HIS A 228 -12.43 6.27 -12.12
N PRO A 229 -13.43 6.76 -12.88
CA PRO A 229 -13.80 8.19 -12.89
C PRO A 229 -14.40 8.69 -11.57
N HIS A 230 -14.96 7.80 -10.74
CA HIS A 230 -15.71 8.17 -9.55
C HIS A 230 -15.23 7.44 -8.29
N VAL A 231 -14.02 7.80 -7.83
CA VAL A 231 -13.37 7.21 -6.65
C VAL A 231 -13.21 8.27 -5.56
N VAL A 232 -13.67 7.94 -4.36
CA VAL A 232 -13.43 8.71 -3.14
C VAL A 232 -12.43 7.94 -2.29
N ARG A 233 -11.40 8.63 -1.80
CA ARG A 233 -10.31 8.03 -1.02
C ARG A 233 -10.33 8.63 0.39
N LEU A 234 -10.55 7.78 1.38
CA LEU A 234 -10.49 8.11 2.80
C LEU A 234 -9.25 7.45 3.39
N GLU A 235 -8.47 8.21 4.15
CA GLU A 235 -7.22 7.76 4.77
C GLU A 235 -7.28 7.97 6.28
N SER A 236 -6.81 6.99 7.05
CA SER A 236 -6.76 7.10 8.51
C SER A 236 -5.81 8.22 8.90
N ARG A 237 -6.08 8.84 10.05
CA ARG A 237 -5.25 9.93 10.56
C ARG A 237 -4.77 9.58 11.96
N PRO A 238 -3.46 9.51 12.22
CA PRO A 238 -2.96 9.31 13.58
C PRO A 238 -3.34 10.51 14.45
N ALA A 239 -3.36 10.30 15.77
CA ALA A 239 -3.54 11.38 16.72
C ALA A 239 -2.47 12.46 16.56
N ASN A 240 -2.82 13.70 16.91
CA ASN A 240 -1.89 14.81 16.98
C ASN A 240 -0.89 14.61 18.15
N GLN A 241 -0.02 15.60 18.39
CA GLN A 241 1.00 15.48 19.43
C GLN A 241 0.42 15.33 20.85
N GLU A 242 -0.79 15.82 21.07
CA GLU A 242 -1.52 15.78 22.35
C GLU A 242 -2.38 14.51 22.48
N GLY A 243 -2.33 13.59 21.50
CA GLY A 243 -3.15 12.37 21.50
C GLY A 243 -4.58 12.59 21.02
N ALA A 244 -4.94 13.78 20.55
CA ALA A 244 -6.27 14.12 20.07
C ALA A 244 -6.42 13.93 18.55
N GLY A 245 -7.66 13.69 18.10
CA GLY A 245 -7.99 13.70 16.67
C GLY A 245 -7.52 12.46 15.88
N LEU A 246 -7.31 11.33 16.56
CA LEU A 246 -7.22 10.02 15.89
C LEU A 246 -8.49 9.80 15.05
N VAL A 247 -8.30 9.36 13.82
CA VAL A 247 -9.37 8.86 12.94
C VAL A 247 -8.96 7.45 12.53
N GLY A 248 -9.65 6.46 13.08
CA GLY A 248 -9.39 5.05 12.81
C GLY A 248 -10.09 4.57 11.54
N LEU A 249 -9.70 3.40 11.06
CA LEU A 249 -10.32 2.79 9.89
C LEU A 249 -11.82 2.50 10.12
N ASP A 250 -12.22 2.18 11.35
CA ASP A 250 -13.62 1.98 11.75
C ASP A 250 -14.45 3.28 11.62
N ASP A 251 -13.86 4.44 11.96
CA ASP A 251 -14.47 5.74 11.72
C ASP A 251 -14.69 5.97 10.23
N LEU A 252 -13.67 5.70 9.41
CA LEU A 252 -13.74 5.89 7.96
C LEU A 252 -14.83 5.04 7.33
N VAL A 253 -14.92 3.76 7.71
CA VAL A 253 -15.96 2.87 7.20
C VAL A 253 -17.35 3.38 7.59
N ARG A 254 -17.54 3.81 8.84
CA ARG A 254 -18.81 4.42 9.27
C ARG A 254 -19.16 5.68 8.50
N GLN A 255 -18.19 6.53 8.19
CA GLN A 255 -18.45 7.74 7.40
C GLN A 255 -18.68 7.44 5.93
N ALA A 256 -17.97 6.47 5.36
CA ALA A 256 -18.12 6.04 3.97
C ALA A 256 -19.56 5.65 3.64
N LEU A 257 -20.26 4.98 4.57
CA LEU A 257 -21.67 4.60 4.41
C LEU A 257 -22.62 5.80 4.23
N ARG A 258 -22.25 6.98 4.71
CA ARG A 258 -23.03 8.22 4.52
C ARG A 258 -22.74 8.92 3.20
N MET A 259 -21.77 8.42 2.43
CA MET A 259 -21.31 9.03 1.18
C MET A 259 -21.98 8.42 -0.06
N ARG A 260 -23.07 7.67 0.12
CA ARG A 260 -23.80 6.93 -0.92
C ARG A 260 -22.87 6.08 -1.81
N PRO A 261 -22.06 5.17 -1.25
CA PRO A 261 -21.22 4.30 -2.06
C PRO A 261 -22.08 3.29 -2.82
N ASP A 262 -21.78 3.09 -4.11
CA ASP A 262 -22.21 1.87 -4.80
C ASP A 262 -21.28 0.71 -4.43
N ARG A 263 -19.99 0.99 -4.16
CA ARG A 263 -19.02 0.04 -3.61
C ARG A 263 -18.28 0.63 -2.42
N LEU A 264 -18.37 -0.05 -1.27
CA LEU A 264 -17.52 0.20 -0.12
C LEU A 264 -16.31 -0.72 -0.19
N VAL A 265 -15.11 -0.15 -0.10
CA VAL A 265 -13.87 -0.91 -0.10
C VAL A 265 -13.05 -0.62 1.14
N VAL A 266 -12.60 -1.67 1.82
CA VAL A 266 -11.63 -1.56 2.92
C VAL A 266 -10.28 -2.07 2.44
N GLY A 267 -9.27 -1.20 2.48
CA GLY A 267 -7.92 -1.50 1.97
C GLY A 267 -7.34 -2.78 2.57
N GLU A 268 -7.33 -2.90 3.90
CA GLU A 268 -6.99 -4.12 4.62
C GLU A 268 -7.73 -4.17 5.95
N VAL A 269 -8.43 -5.29 6.20
CA VAL A 269 -9.16 -5.54 7.44
C VAL A 269 -8.19 -6.15 8.46
N ARG A 270 -7.91 -5.38 9.51
CA ARG A 270 -6.93 -5.65 10.57
C ARG A 270 -7.46 -5.45 11.98
N GLY A 271 -8.67 -4.92 12.16
CA GLY A 271 -9.22 -4.54 13.47
C GLY A 271 -10.74 -4.40 13.50
N ALA A 272 -11.21 -3.44 14.29
CA ALA A 272 -12.62 -3.25 14.63
C ALA A 272 -13.52 -2.87 13.44
N GLU A 273 -12.93 -2.34 12.37
CA GLU A 273 -13.62 -2.03 11.13
C GLU A 273 -14.30 -3.26 10.49
N VAL A 274 -13.89 -4.48 10.84
CA VAL A 274 -14.53 -5.72 10.38
C VAL A 274 -16.04 -5.73 10.67
N VAL A 275 -16.45 -5.22 11.84
CA VAL A 275 -17.86 -5.16 12.25
C VAL A 275 -18.65 -4.26 11.30
N HIS A 276 -18.09 -3.08 10.99
CA HIS A 276 -18.75 -2.12 10.12
C HIS A 276 -18.73 -2.57 8.66
N LEU A 277 -17.66 -3.23 8.21
CA LEU A 277 -17.60 -3.82 6.89
C LEU A 277 -18.68 -4.91 6.72
N LEU A 278 -18.76 -5.87 7.64
CA LEU A 278 -19.77 -6.92 7.56
C LEU A 278 -21.20 -6.37 7.66
N ALA A 279 -21.43 -5.36 8.50
CA ALA A 279 -22.72 -4.68 8.55
C ALA A 279 -23.05 -3.93 7.24
N ALA A 280 -22.07 -3.27 6.62
CA ALA A 280 -22.23 -2.57 5.35
C ALA A 280 -22.64 -3.51 4.22
N LEU A 281 -21.94 -4.64 4.10
CA LEU A 281 -22.21 -5.67 3.11
C LEU A 281 -23.62 -6.27 3.26
N ASN A 282 -24.17 -6.29 4.47
CA ASN A 282 -25.54 -6.76 4.75
C ASN A 282 -26.63 -5.70 4.49
N THR A 283 -26.27 -4.42 4.30
CA THR A 283 -27.23 -3.29 4.25
C THR A 283 -27.35 -2.65 2.86
N GLY A 284 -27.17 -3.44 1.80
CA GLY A 284 -27.39 -2.99 0.42
C GLY A 284 -26.18 -2.35 -0.27
N HIS A 285 -24.97 -2.52 0.29
CA HIS A 285 -23.72 -2.15 -0.38
C HIS A 285 -23.15 -3.37 -1.13
N GLU A 286 -23.89 -3.80 -2.15
CA GLU A 286 -23.50 -4.93 -3.00
C GLU A 286 -22.13 -4.69 -3.65
N GLY A 287 -21.38 -5.76 -3.89
CA GLY A 287 -20.06 -5.67 -4.49
C GLY A 287 -18.99 -5.01 -3.61
N GLY A 288 -19.27 -4.76 -2.33
CA GLY A 288 -18.27 -4.31 -1.37
C GLY A 288 -17.19 -5.37 -1.15
N CYS A 289 -15.96 -4.91 -0.95
CA CYS A 289 -14.80 -5.79 -0.92
C CYS A 289 -13.65 -5.25 -0.07
N GLY A 290 -12.62 -6.06 0.13
CA GLY A 290 -11.41 -5.62 0.81
C GLY A 290 -10.32 -6.66 0.80
N THR A 291 -9.23 -6.38 1.50
CA THR A 291 -8.18 -7.38 1.73
C THR A 291 -8.11 -7.82 3.18
N VAL A 292 -7.58 -9.02 3.43
CA VAL A 292 -7.34 -9.54 4.79
C VAL A 292 -6.08 -10.40 4.79
N HIS A 293 -5.24 -10.28 5.82
CA HIS A 293 -4.12 -11.20 5.97
C HIS A 293 -4.60 -12.58 6.44
N ALA A 294 -4.31 -13.62 5.66
CA ALA A 294 -4.50 -15.02 6.05
C ALA A 294 -3.44 -15.90 5.36
N ASN A 295 -3.02 -16.96 6.04
CA ASN A 295 -2.01 -17.89 5.51
C ASN A 295 -2.62 -18.92 4.55
N ALA A 296 -3.90 -19.24 4.73
CA ALA A 296 -4.70 -20.03 3.81
C ALA A 296 -6.11 -19.43 3.67
N ALA A 297 -6.78 -19.71 2.55
CA ALA A 297 -8.17 -19.31 2.32
C ALA A 297 -9.11 -19.86 3.42
N GLY A 298 -8.84 -21.09 3.87
CA GLY A 298 -9.55 -21.77 4.97
C GLY A 298 -9.50 -21.05 6.32
N ASP A 299 -8.48 -20.22 6.55
CA ASP A 299 -8.27 -19.53 7.83
C ASP A 299 -9.04 -18.20 7.90
N VAL A 300 -9.61 -17.72 6.79
CA VAL A 300 -10.29 -16.43 6.74
C VAL A 300 -11.43 -16.30 7.76
N PRO A 301 -12.35 -17.28 7.92
CA PRO A 301 -13.39 -17.19 8.94
C PRO A 301 -12.83 -17.07 10.36
N ALA A 302 -11.79 -17.84 10.69
CA ALA A 302 -11.14 -17.77 12.00
C ALA A 302 -10.42 -16.43 12.23
N ARG A 303 -9.81 -15.86 11.17
CA ARG A 303 -9.20 -14.54 11.22
C ARG A 303 -10.23 -13.45 11.48
N LEU A 304 -11.35 -13.46 10.75
CA LEU A 304 -12.45 -12.51 10.96
C LEU A 304 -13.05 -12.67 12.35
N GLU A 305 -13.18 -13.90 12.85
CA GLU A 305 -13.62 -14.20 14.22
C GLU A 305 -12.74 -13.56 15.28
N ALA A 306 -11.42 -13.69 15.16
CA ALA A 306 -10.48 -13.05 16.07
C ALA A 306 -10.63 -11.51 16.06
N LEU A 307 -10.72 -10.91 14.86
CA LEU A 307 -10.88 -9.46 14.71
C LEU A 307 -12.22 -8.96 15.30
N GLY A 308 -13.32 -9.66 15.00
CA GLY A 308 -14.64 -9.29 15.49
C GLY A 308 -14.78 -9.47 17.00
N THR A 309 -14.13 -10.50 17.57
CA THR A 309 -14.09 -10.71 19.02
C THR A 309 -13.41 -9.54 19.73
N THR A 310 -12.27 -9.06 19.21
CA THR A 310 -11.60 -7.85 19.74
C THR A 310 -12.49 -6.60 19.62
N ALA A 311 -13.40 -6.58 18.65
CA ALA A 311 -14.36 -5.50 18.42
C ALA A 311 -15.68 -5.65 19.18
N GLY A 312 -15.82 -6.68 20.04
CA GLY A 312 -17.00 -6.91 20.87
C GLY A 312 -18.14 -7.70 20.21
N LEU A 313 -17.95 -8.25 19.01
CA LEU A 313 -18.88 -9.24 18.45
C LEU A 313 -18.60 -10.61 19.06
N ASP A 314 -19.63 -11.30 19.54
CA ASP A 314 -19.51 -12.71 19.84
C ASP A 314 -19.37 -13.55 18.56
N ARG A 315 -18.87 -14.77 18.72
CA ARG A 315 -18.62 -15.70 17.62
C ARG A 315 -19.87 -15.99 16.78
N ALA A 316 -21.01 -16.21 17.42
CA ALA A 316 -22.25 -16.56 16.71
C ALA A 316 -22.77 -15.37 15.89
N ALA A 317 -22.74 -14.17 16.44
CA ALA A 317 -23.08 -12.94 15.76
C ALA A 317 -22.17 -12.68 14.56
N LEU A 318 -20.86 -12.86 14.72
CA LEU A 318 -19.90 -12.71 13.62
C LEU A 318 -20.17 -13.70 12.48
N HIS A 319 -20.30 -14.99 12.78
CA HIS A 319 -20.58 -15.99 11.77
C HIS A 319 -21.95 -15.79 11.12
N SER A 320 -22.92 -15.24 11.86
CA SER A 320 -24.20 -14.84 11.30
C SER A 320 -24.06 -13.73 10.26
N GLN A 321 -23.33 -12.66 10.61
CA GLN A 321 -23.07 -11.56 9.68
C GLN A 321 -22.23 -12.00 8.49
N LEU A 322 -21.19 -12.81 8.72
CA LEU A 322 -20.28 -13.30 7.70
C LEU A 322 -21.01 -14.12 6.62
N ALA A 323 -21.91 -15.01 7.03
CA ALA A 323 -22.67 -15.86 6.11
C ALA A 323 -23.57 -15.06 5.16
N ALA A 324 -24.06 -13.91 5.61
CA ALA A 324 -24.95 -13.05 4.85
C ALA A 324 -24.17 -11.99 4.04
N ALA A 325 -23.02 -11.54 4.57
CA ALA A 325 -22.24 -10.45 4.01
C ALA A 325 -21.29 -10.87 2.91
N LEU A 326 -20.59 -12.00 3.04
CA LEU A 326 -19.44 -12.35 2.20
C LEU A 326 -19.74 -13.55 1.32
N SER A 327 -19.53 -13.38 0.00
CA SER A 327 -19.83 -14.43 -0.99
C SER A 327 -18.60 -15.25 -1.35
N VAL A 328 -17.46 -14.57 -1.58
CA VAL A 328 -16.25 -15.19 -2.16
C VAL A 328 -14.98 -14.76 -1.40
N VAL A 329 -14.04 -15.70 -1.27
CA VAL A 329 -12.65 -15.39 -0.89
C VAL A 329 -11.73 -15.73 -2.06
N ILE A 330 -10.95 -14.75 -2.51
CA ILE A 330 -9.87 -14.94 -3.47
C ILE A 330 -8.57 -15.04 -2.68
N HIS A 331 -7.75 -16.06 -2.91
CA HIS A 331 -6.53 -16.27 -2.13
C HIS A 331 -5.27 -16.16 -2.99
N LEU A 332 -4.36 -15.27 -2.57
CA LEU A 332 -3.07 -15.04 -3.20
C LEU A 332 -1.93 -15.63 -2.37
N VAL A 333 -1.00 -16.27 -3.08
CA VAL A 333 0.24 -16.81 -2.49
C VAL A 333 1.45 -16.24 -3.21
N ARG A 334 2.59 -16.27 -2.53
CA ARG A 334 3.91 -16.13 -3.16
C ARG A 334 4.52 -17.51 -3.25
N ASP A 335 4.76 -18.02 -4.46
CA ASP A 335 5.34 -19.35 -4.66
C ASP A 335 6.82 -19.39 -4.24
N ARG A 336 7.42 -20.59 -4.23
CA ARG A 336 8.85 -20.76 -3.86
C ARG A 336 9.80 -20.06 -4.84
N ALA A 337 9.36 -19.77 -6.06
CA ALA A 337 10.11 -19.00 -7.04
C ALA A 337 9.91 -17.48 -6.88
N GLY A 338 9.22 -17.05 -5.82
CA GLY A 338 8.98 -15.65 -5.51
C GLY A 338 7.83 -15.02 -6.29
N ARG A 339 7.14 -15.77 -7.16
CA ARG A 339 6.06 -15.26 -8.00
C ARG A 339 4.76 -15.16 -7.23
N ARG A 340 4.06 -14.04 -7.42
CA ARG A 340 2.73 -13.77 -6.86
C ARG A 340 1.68 -14.44 -7.72
N ARG A 341 0.73 -15.16 -7.13
CA ARG A 341 -0.31 -15.84 -7.90
C ARG A 341 -1.64 -16.03 -7.15
N MET A 342 -2.74 -16.02 -7.89
CA MET A 342 -4.08 -16.37 -7.41
C MET A 342 -4.23 -17.89 -7.31
N ALA A 343 -4.02 -18.43 -6.11
CA ALA A 343 -3.98 -19.87 -5.89
C ALA A 343 -5.37 -20.50 -5.82
N GLU A 344 -6.32 -19.87 -5.14
CA GLU A 344 -7.60 -20.48 -4.84
C GLU A 344 -8.73 -19.43 -4.85
N VAL A 345 -9.93 -19.87 -5.23
CA VAL A 345 -11.18 -19.13 -5.05
C VAL A 345 -12.10 -20.00 -4.23
N HIS A 346 -12.57 -19.47 -3.11
CA HIS A 346 -13.46 -20.17 -2.18
C HIS A 346 -14.82 -19.47 -2.11
N VAL A 347 -15.86 -20.25 -1.87
CA VAL A 347 -17.20 -19.78 -1.50
C VAL A 347 -17.45 -20.00 -0.02
N LEU A 348 -18.37 -19.25 0.57
CA LEU A 348 -18.75 -19.42 1.98
C LEU A 348 -19.98 -20.31 2.13
N GLU A 349 -19.93 -21.21 3.10
CA GLU A 349 -21.02 -22.12 3.46
C GLU A 349 -21.18 -22.21 4.98
N ARG A 350 -22.39 -22.47 5.46
CA ARG A 350 -22.63 -22.80 6.87
C ARG A 350 -22.46 -24.30 7.07
N ALA A 351 -21.52 -24.68 7.93
CA ALA A 351 -21.33 -26.06 8.37
C ALA A 351 -22.48 -26.51 9.29
N ALA A 352 -22.56 -27.82 9.56
CA ALA A 352 -23.56 -28.39 10.48
C ALA A 352 -23.46 -27.81 11.92
N SER A 353 -22.31 -27.28 12.30
CA SER A 353 -22.11 -26.56 13.57
C SER A 353 -22.77 -25.17 13.62
N GLY A 354 -23.32 -24.68 12.50
CA GLY A 354 -23.85 -23.33 12.34
C GLY A 354 -22.79 -22.27 12.01
N LEU A 355 -21.50 -22.63 12.13
CA LEU A 355 -20.36 -21.78 11.81
C LEU A 355 -20.11 -21.73 10.31
N VAL A 356 -19.59 -20.61 9.84
CA VAL A 356 -19.21 -20.40 8.45
C VAL A 356 -17.83 -20.96 8.18
N VAL A 357 -17.72 -21.71 7.10
CA VAL A 357 -16.48 -22.23 6.56
C VAL A 357 -16.32 -21.78 5.11
N THR A 358 -15.09 -21.75 4.63
CA THR A 358 -14.84 -21.57 3.20
C THR A 358 -14.71 -22.93 2.53
N VAL A 359 -15.32 -23.10 1.36
CA VAL A 359 -15.21 -24.31 0.54
C VAL A 359 -14.49 -23.95 -0.75
N PRO A 360 -13.41 -24.67 -1.13
CA PRO A 360 -12.70 -24.40 -2.37
C PRO A 360 -13.63 -24.61 -3.57
N ALA A 361 -13.74 -23.61 -4.44
CA ALA A 361 -14.49 -23.65 -5.67
C ALA A 361 -13.59 -23.79 -6.89
N LEU A 362 -12.43 -23.12 -6.86
CA LEU A 362 -11.37 -23.22 -7.85
C LEU A 362 -10.02 -23.30 -7.16
N ARG A 363 -9.14 -24.15 -7.70
CA ARG A 363 -7.72 -24.23 -7.30
C ARG A 363 -6.83 -24.18 -8.53
N TRP A 364 -5.78 -23.37 -8.51
CA TRP A 364 -4.85 -23.30 -9.62
C TRP A 364 -4.00 -24.58 -9.67
N GLY A 365 -4.25 -25.42 -10.68
CA GLY A 365 -3.44 -26.58 -11.03
C GLY A 365 -2.21 -26.24 -11.90
N GLU A 366 -1.70 -27.18 -12.69
CA GLU A 366 -0.46 -26.97 -13.47
C GLU A 366 -0.62 -25.98 -14.63
N ARG A 367 -1.82 -25.90 -15.23
CA ARG A 367 -2.07 -25.10 -16.46
C ARG A 367 -3.30 -24.20 -16.38
N ALA A 368 -4.31 -24.60 -15.61
CA ALA A 368 -5.59 -23.89 -15.48
C ALA A 368 -6.18 -24.14 -14.10
N PHE A 369 -7.31 -23.50 -13.82
CA PHE A 369 -8.10 -23.82 -12.64
C PHE A 369 -8.71 -25.22 -12.72
N THR A 370 -8.60 -25.96 -11.62
CA THR A 370 -9.40 -27.17 -11.36
C THR A 370 -10.64 -26.77 -10.58
N ARG A 371 -11.80 -27.30 -10.99
CA ARG A 371 -13.07 -27.12 -10.27
C ARG A 371 -13.07 -28.00 -9.04
N GLU A 372 -13.45 -27.42 -7.92
CA GLU A 372 -13.50 -28.07 -6.61
C GLU A 372 -14.96 -28.14 -6.12
N GLN A 373 -15.19 -28.68 -4.93
CA GLN A 373 -16.52 -28.92 -4.35
C GLN A 373 -17.44 -27.68 -4.41
N GLY A 374 -16.90 -26.49 -4.16
CA GLY A 374 -17.62 -25.22 -4.15
C GLY A 374 -17.96 -24.66 -5.54
N TRP A 375 -17.53 -25.29 -6.63
CA TRP A 375 -17.69 -24.77 -7.99
C TRP A 375 -19.15 -24.51 -8.35
N ASN A 376 -20.04 -25.46 -8.07
CA ASN A 376 -21.46 -25.33 -8.42
C ASN A 376 -22.09 -24.11 -7.72
N ARG A 377 -21.74 -23.90 -6.45
CA ARG A 377 -22.20 -22.73 -5.68
C ARG A 377 -21.64 -21.44 -6.25
N LEU A 378 -20.34 -21.40 -6.58
CA LEU A 378 -19.73 -20.24 -7.24
C LEU A 378 -20.45 -19.92 -8.56
N ASN A 379 -20.69 -20.92 -9.40
CA ASN A 379 -21.35 -20.75 -10.68
C ASN A 379 -22.79 -20.20 -10.53
N THR A 380 -23.54 -20.67 -9.53
CA THR A 380 -24.86 -20.12 -9.20
C THR A 380 -24.77 -18.66 -8.75
N LEU A 381 -23.81 -18.30 -7.91
CA LEU A 381 -23.62 -16.92 -7.46
C LEU A 381 -23.27 -16.00 -8.64
N LEU A 382 -22.41 -16.44 -9.55
CA LEU A 382 -22.03 -15.69 -10.74
C LEU A 382 -23.21 -15.50 -11.71
N ALA A 383 -24.10 -16.48 -11.82
CA ALA A 383 -25.30 -16.39 -12.66
C ALA A 383 -26.40 -15.52 -12.05
N GLY A 384 -26.61 -15.61 -10.74
CA GLY A 384 -27.71 -14.95 -10.03
C GLY A 384 -27.63 -13.42 -9.96
N GLY A 385 -26.44 -12.84 -10.10
CA GLY A 385 -26.27 -11.37 -10.13
C GLY A 385 -26.76 -10.71 -11.43
N GLY A 386 -27.12 -11.49 -12.45
CA GLY A 386 -27.61 -10.98 -13.74
C GLY A 386 -29.12 -10.78 -13.84
N GLU A 387 -29.93 -11.33 -12.91
CA GLU A 387 -31.40 -11.33 -13.02
C GLU A 387 -32.06 -10.02 -12.54
N GLY A 388 -31.28 -9.04 -12.10
CA GLY A 388 -31.76 -7.74 -11.60
C GLY A 388 -31.59 -6.55 -12.55
N ARG A 389 -31.40 -6.76 -13.86
CA ARG A 389 -31.27 -5.67 -14.86
C ARG A 389 -32.55 -5.37 -15.61
#